data_AF-A0A7U9R9W7-F1
#
_entry.id   AF-A0A7U9R9W7-F1
#
_cell.length_a   1.000
_cell.length_b   1.000
_cell.length_c   1.000
_cell.angle_alpha   90.00
_cell.angle_beta   90.00
_cell.angle_gamma   90.00
#
_symmetry.space_group_name_H-M   'P 1'
#
loop_
_entity.id
_entity.type
_entity.pdbx_description
1 polymer ?
#
loop_
_entity_poly.entity_id
_entity_poly.type
_entity_poly.pdbx_seq_one_letter_code
_entity_poly.pdbx_strand_id
1 'polypeptide(L)'
;MISGNEWFMEYLMLPNDEKEVHKEFMLDSEKKAIVLDYERFKCSINLVATKPEDLQSRYNEKVCVAEEVALGFDNECVHIAHQLKSQKYISNEVYDLVMQIDKELDLLSLEHNKNNWTFQAMNIDRRWIKARELANEACKLLACVQRLDM
;
A
#
# COMPACT_ATOMS: atom_id res chain seq x y z
N MET A 1 -6.53 26.10 14.13
CA MET A 1 -6.29 24.64 14.08
C MET A 1 -5.14 24.42 13.13
N ILE A 2 -3.91 24.38 13.65
CA ILE A 2 -2.74 24.08 12.84
C ILE A 2 -2.77 22.56 12.65
N SER A 3 -2.78 22.12 11.41
CA SER A 3 -3.01 20.72 11.08
C SER A 3 -1.71 19.95 11.32
N GLY A 4 -1.73 18.97 12.24
CA GLY A 4 -0.53 18.23 12.65
C GLY A 4 0.16 17.43 11.53
N ASN A 5 -0.40 17.44 10.32
CA ASN A 5 0.12 16.79 9.12
C ASN A 5 0.70 17.76 8.08
N GLU A 6 0.75 19.07 8.32
CA GLU A 6 1.32 20.07 7.38
C GLU A 6 2.75 19.69 6.94
N TRP A 7 3.64 19.41 7.90
CA TRP A 7 5.02 18.98 7.61
C TRP A 7 5.08 17.73 6.73
N PHE A 8 4.11 16.84 6.87
CA PHE A 8 4.06 15.59 6.13
C PHE A 8 3.60 15.84 4.69
N MET A 9 2.62 16.74 4.50
CA MET A 9 2.21 17.17 3.16
C MET A 9 3.36 17.89 2.44
N GLU A 10 4.08 18.77 3.15
CA GLU A 10 5.30 19.41 2.63
C GLU A 10 6.35 18.36 2.23
N TYR A 11 6.61 17.36 3.09
CA TYR A 11 7.50 16.25 2.76
C TYR A 11 7.05 15.49 1.50
N LEU A 12 5.75 15.20 1.36
CA LEU A 12 5.23 14.47 0.20
C LEU A 12 5.38 15.23 -1.12
N MET A 13 5.38 16.56 -1.06
CA MET A 13 5.57 17.45 -2.21
C MET A 13 7.03 17.60 -2.64
N LEU A 14 8.00 17.24 -1.80
CA LEU A 14 9.41 17.30 -2.16
C LEU A 14 9.74 16.41 -3.37
N PRO A 15 10.68 16.82 -4.23
CA PRO A 15 11.29 15.95 -5.22
C PRO A 15 11.86 14.68 -4.59
N ASN A 16 11.88 13.57 -5.35
CA ASN A 16 12.32 12.28 -4.81
C ASN A 16 13.78 12.27 -4.34
N ASP A 17 14.65 13.01 -5.01
CA ASP A 17 16.06 13.21 -4.64
C ASP A 17 16.22 14.04 -3.35
N GLU A 18 15.30 14.96 -3.08
CA GLU A 18 15.29 15.77 -1.86
C GLU A 18 14.65 15.03 -0.67
N LYS A 19 13.70 14.12 -0.92
CA LYS A 19 13.02 13.35 0.14
C LYS A 19 13.98 12.57 1.02
N GLU A 20 14.97 11.88 0.44
CA GLU A 20 15.92 11.09 1.23
C GLU A 20 16.81 11.97 2.12
N VAL A 21 17.27 13.11 1.59
CA VAL A 21 18.06 14.08 2.37
C VAL A 21 17.21 14.69 3.48
N HIS A 22 15.98 15.09 3.17
CA HIS A 22 15.07 15.66 4.16
C HIS A 22 14.71 14.65 5.25
N LYS A 23 14.39 13.42 4.85
CA LYS A 23 14.13 12.31 5.78
C LYS A 23 15.30 12.15 6.72
N GLU A 24 16.53 12.08 6.23
CA GLU A 24 17.68 11.74 7.07
C GLU A 24 18.16 12.88 7.98
N PHE A 25 18.14 14.13 7.50
CA PHE A 25 18.76 15.25 8.21
C PHE A 25 17.77 16.22 8.87
N MET A 26 16.51 16.26 8.42
CA MET A 26 15.53 17.24 8.90
C MET A 26 14.46 16.64 9.81
N LEU A 27 14.09 15.37 9.60
CA LEU A 27 13.06 14.72 10.40
C LEU A 27 13.64 14.16 11.70
N ASP A 28 12.92 14.40 12.80
CA ASP A 28 13.14 13.69 14.06
C ASP A 28 12.75 12.21 13.93
N SER A 29 13.10 11.41 14.94
CA SER A 29 12.87 9.96 14.93
C SER A 29 11.39 9.58 14.80
N GLU A 30 10.48 10.37 15.35
CA GLU A 30 9.03 10.10 15.28
C GLU A 30 8.52 10.34 13.86
N LYS A 31 8.86 11.47 13.25
CA LYS A 31 8.51 11.78 11.86
C LYS A 31 9.14 10.81 10.88
N LYS A 32 10.38 10.38 11.10
CA LYS A 32 11.04 9.32 10.32
C LYS A 32 10.24 8.02 10.36
N ALA A 33 9.76 7.61 11.54
CA ALA A 33 8.94 6.41 11.68
C ALA A 33 7.63 6.51 10.88
N ILE A 34 6.93 7.65 10.97
CA ILE A 34 5.70 7.90 10.20
C ILE A 34 5.94 7.83 8.69
N VAL A 35 7.03 8.42 8.20
CA VAL A 35 7.41 8.34 6.77
C VAL A 35 7.68 6.91 6.35
N LEU A 36 8.43 6.13 7.14
CA LEU A 36 8.72 4.72 6.85
C LEU A 36 7.45 3.88 6.82
N ASP A 37 6.54 4.08 7.77
CA ASP A 37 5.26 3.38 7.80
C ASP A 37 4.41 3.73 6.58
N TYR A 38 4.36 5.01 6.20
CA TYR A 38 3.68 5.43 4.98
C TYR A 38 4.29 4.84 3.70
N GLU A 39 5.62 4.76 3.61
CA GLU A 39 6.32 4.16 2.48
C GLU A 39 6.03 2.65 2.39
N ARG A 40 6.04 1.94 3.51
CA ARG A 40 5.67 0.52 3.60
C ARG A 40 4.22 0.29 3.20
N PHE A 41 3.31 1.08 3.76
CA PHE A 41 1.89 1.08 3.40
C PHE A 41 1.67 1.25 1.89
N LYS A 42 2.31 2.26 1.29
CA LYS A 42 2.27 2.46 -0.17
C LYS A 42 2.86 1.29 -0.94
N CYS A 43 3.95 0.70 -0.46
CA CYS A 43 4.58 -0.45 -1.09
C CYS A 43 3.62 -1.64 -1.13
N SER A 44 2.99 -1.99 -0.01
CA SER A 44 2.04 -3.11 0.08
C SER A 44 0.83 -2.92 -0.85
N ILE A 45 0.26 -1.71 -0.93
CA ILE A 45 -0.82 -1.42 -1.89
C ILE A 45 -0.31 -1.56 -3.33
N ASN A 46 0.88 -1.04 -3.64
CA ASN A 46 1.47 -1.17 -4.97
C ASN A 46 1.70 -2.62 -5.37
N LEU A 47 2.10 -3.50 -4.43
CA LEU A 47 2.28 -4.92 -4.70
C LEU A 47 0.96 -5.58 -5.13
N VAL A 48 -0.16 -5.28 -4.47
CA VAL A 48 -1.49 -5.76 -4.87
C VAL A 48 -1.93 -5.16 -6.22
N ALA A 49 -1.64 -3.87 -6.44
CA ALA A 49 -1.98 -3.17 -7.68
C ALA A 49 -1.19 -3.67 -8.90
N THR A 50 0.00 -4.23 -8.67
CA THR A 50 0.91 -4.70 -9.72
C THR A 50 0.31 -5.89 -10.46
N LYS A 51 0.52 -5.93 -11.78
CA LYS A 51 0.09 -7.07 -12.58
C LYS A 51 0.89 -8.32 -12.22
N PRO A 52 0.27 -9.51 -12.20
CA PRO A 52 0.98 -10.73 -11.83
C PRO A 52 2.27 -10.93 -12.64
N GLU A 53 2.25 -10.70 -13.95
CA GLU A 53 3.40 -10.87 -14.84
C GLU A 53 4.61 -10.03 -14.41
N ASP A 54 4.38 -8.80 -13.96
CA ASP A 54 5.44 -7.91 -13.48
C ASP A 54 6.00 -8.39 -12.13
N LEU A 55 5.18 -8.99 -11.27
CA LEU A 55 5.62 -9.58 -10.00
C LEU A 55 6.48 -10.82 -10.21
N GLN A 56 6.15 -11.66 -11.19
CA GLN A 56 6.92 -12.88 -11.47
C GLN A 56 8.39 -12.58 -11.80
N SER A 57 8.67 -11.44 -12.43
CA SER A 57 10.06 -11.01 -12.71
C SER A 57 10.86 -10.61 -11.46
N ARG A 58 10.17 -10.27 -10.37
CA ARG A 58 10.77 -9.76 -9.12
C ARG A 58 10.97 -10.84 -8.08
N TYR A 59 10.20 -11.92 -8.13
CA TYR A 59 10.25 -13.02 -7.18
C TYR A 59 10.91 -14.25 -7.82
N ASN A 60 11.71 -14.96 -7.02
CA ASN A 60 12.32 -16.22 -7.46
C ASN A 60 11.22 -17.29 -7.68
N GLU A 61 11.41 -18.20 -8.63
CA GLU A 61 10.44 -19.26 -9.00
C GLU A 61 10.01 -20.17 -7.84
N LYS A 62 10.78 -20.17 -6.73
CA LYS A 62 10.49 -20.97 -5.52
C LYS A 62 9.51 -20.32 -4.56
N VAL A 63 9.12 -19.06 -4.79
CA VAL A 63 8.28 -18.28 -3.87
C VAL A 63 6.84 -18.23 -4.39
N CYS A 64 5.88 -18.48 -3.49
CA CYS A 64 4.47 -18.34 -3.80
C CYS A 64 4.08 -16.86 -3.82
N VAL A 65 4.20 -16.21 -4.99
CA VAL A 65 3.99 -14.76 -5.14
C VAL A 65 2.64 -14.30 -4.59
N ALA A 66 1.58 -15.07 -4.80
CA ALA A 66 0.25 -14.73 -4.31
C ALA A 66 0.19 -14.68 -2.77
N GLU A 67 0.83 -15.63 -2.09
CA GLU A 67 0.90 -15.64 -0.63
C GLU A 67 1.76 -14.49 -0.11
N GLU A 68 2.92 -14.22 -0.70
CA GLU A 68 3.78 -13.10 -0.27
C GLU A 68 3.07 -11.75 -0.37
N VAL A 69 2.36 -11.50 -1.48
CA VAL A 69 1.61 -10.26 -1.67
C VAL A 69 0.47 -10.16 -0.66
N ALA A 70 -0.27 -11.24 -0.42
CA ALA A 70 -1.38 -11.24 0.53
C ALA A 70 -0.90 -11.09 1.99
N LEU A 71 0.16 -11.83 2.37
CA LEU A 71 0.74 -11.76 3.71
C LEU A 71 1.33 -10.38 4.03
N GLY A 72 2.01 -9.76 3.06
CA GLY A 72 2.53 -8.40 3.21
C GLY A 72 1.43 -7.34 3.26
N PHE A 73 0.25 -7.62 2.71
CA PHE A 73 -0.90 -6.76 2.83
C PHE A 73 -1.61 -6.92 4.18
N ASP A 74 -1.99 -8.14 4.54
CA ASP A 74 -2.74 -8.44 5.77
C ASP A 74 -1.98 -8.03 7.04
N ASN A 75 -0.75 -8.53 7.22
CA ASN A 75 -0.03 -8.35 8.48
C ASN A 75 0.42 -6.91 8.74
N GLU A 76 0.81 -6.18 7.69
CA GLU A 76 1.46 -4.86 7.83
C GLU A 76 0.58 -3.72 7.33
N CYS A 77 -0.05 -3.85 6.16
CA CYS A 77 -0.75 -2.74 5.52
C CYS A 77 -1.99 -2.30 6.30
N VAL A 78 -2.81 -3.25 6.75
CA VAL A 78 -4.05 -2.96 7.51
C VAL A 78 -3.72 -2.27 8.84
N HIS A 79 -2.74 -2.79 9.58
CA HIS A 79 -2.32 -2.21 10.84
C HIS A 79 -1.81 -0.77 10.68
N ILE A 80 -0.93 -0.55 9.70
CA ILE A 80 -0.39 0.78 9.40
C ILE A 80 -1.52 1.72 8.94
N ALA A 81 -2.47 1.25 8.13
CA ALA A 81 -3.60 2.05 7.65
C ALA A 81 -4.43 2.63 8.81
N HIS A 82 -4.71 1.84 9.85
CA HIS A 82 -5.41 2.30 11.04
C HIS A 82 -4.67 3.44 11.74
N GLN A 83 -3.36 3.29 11.93
CA GLN A 83 -2.52 4.31 12.57
C GLN A 83 -2.49 5.60 11.75
N LEU A 84 -2.15 5.51 10.46
CA LEU A 84 -2.09 6.65 9.55
C LEU A 84 -3.44 7.38 9.44
N LYS A 85 -4.56 6.65 9.42
CA LYS A 85 -5.90 7.24 9.44
C LYS A 85 -6.15 8.01 10.73
N SER A 86 -5.87 7.40 11.89
CA SER A 86 -6.11 8.01 13.20
C SER A 86 -5.33 9.33 13.37
N GLN A 87 -4.15 9.41 12.77
CA GLN A 87 -3.26 10.56 12.78
C GLN A 87 -3.48 11.51 11.59
N LYS A 88 -4.44 11.21 10.70
CA LYS A 88 -4.82 12.02 9.53
C LYS A 88 -3.73 12.16 8.46
N TYR A 89 -2.87 11.14 8.30
CA TYR A 89 -1.88 11.06 7.23
C TYR A 89 -2.42 10.44 5.94
N ILE A 90 -3.56 9.76 6.01
CA ILE A 90 -4.31 9.27 4.84
C ILE A 90 -5.78 9.71 4.94
N SER A 91 -6.45 9.82 3.80
CA SER A 91 -7.88 10.13 3.76
C SER A 91 -8.73 8.92 4.19
N ASN A 92 -9.98 9.18 4.58
CA ASN A 92 -10.95 8.11 4.85
C ASN A 92 -11.18 7.24 3.61
N GLU A 93 -11.18 7.83 2.42
CA GLU A 93 -11.37 7.11 1.16
C GLU A 93 -10.25 6.10 0.89
N VAL A 94 -8.99 6.50 1.07
CA VAL A 94 -7.86 5.57 0.96
C VAL A 94 -7.98 4.44 1.98
N TYR A 95 -8.31 4.76 3.23
CA TYR A 95 -8.51 3.77 4.27
C TYR A 95 -9.63 2.78 3.92
N ASP A 96 -10.78 3.27 3.44
CA ASP A 96 -11.93 2.42 3.09
C ASP A 96 -11.63 1.50 1.90
N LEU A 97 -10.77 1.94 0.96
CA LEU A 97 -10.26 1.08 -0.12
C LEU A 97 -9.37 -0.03 0.43
N VAL A 98 -8.47 0.26 1.38
CA VAL A 98 -7.60 -0.74 2.01
C VAL A 98 -8.41 -1.82 2.73
N MET A 99 -9.44 -1.43 3.49
CA MET A 99 -10.32 -2.39 4.16
C MET A 99 -11.12 -3.26 3.17
N GLN A 100 -11.44 -2.74 1.99
CA GLN A 100 -12.10 -3.53 0.95
C GLN A 100 -11.14 -4.50 0.26
N ILE A 101 -9.87 -4.10 0.04
CA ILE A 101 -8.84 -5.00 -0.48
C ILE A 101 -8.64 -6.17 0.49
N ASP A 102 -8.48 -5.86 1.77
CA ASP A 102 -8.34 -6.84 2.86
C ASP A 102 -9.47 -7.88 2.82
N LYS A 103 -10.71 -7.40 2.78
CA LYS A 103 -11.89 -8.25 2.65
C LYS A 103 -11.86 -9.15 1.41
N GLU A 104 -11.48 -8.65 0.24
CA GLU A 104 -11.40 -9.47 -0.98
C GLU A 104 -10.33 -10.57 -0.86
N LEU A 105 -9.21 -10.27 -0.21
CA LEU A 105 -8.15 -11.24 0.05
C LEU A 105 -8.56 -12.28 1.10
N ASP A 106 -9.22 -11.87 2.18
CA ASP A 106 -9.77 -12.76 3.20
C ASP A 106 -10.78 -13.78 2.64
N LEU A 107 -11.59 -13.36 1.66
CA LEU A 107 -12.52 -14.26 0.97
C LEU A 107 -11.82 -15.42 0.23
N LEU A 108 -10.54 -15.31 -0.10
CA LEU A 108 -9.76 -16.42 -0.68
C LEU A 108 -9.40 -17.48 0.38
N SER A 109 -9.23 -17.06 1.64
CA SER A 109 -8.87 -17.91 2.77
C SER A 109 -10.04 -18.79 3.25
N LEU A 110 -11.28 -18.30 3.13
CA LEU A 110 -12.49 -18.97 3.63
C LEU A 110 -12.79 -20.32 2.94
N GLU A 111 -12.32 -20.50 1.72
CA GLU A 111 -12.56 -21.73 0.94
C GLU A 111 -11.51 -22.82 1.19
N HIS A 112 -10.48 -22.55 1.99
CA HIS A 112 -9.35 -23.45 2.25
C HIS A 112 -8.75 -24.10 0.99
N ASN A 113 -8.81 -23.40 -0.15
CA ASN A 113 -8.40 -23.90 -1.44
C ASN A 113 -7.03 -23.32 -1.81
N LYS A 114 -5.98 -24.16 -1.78
CA LYS A 114 -4.61 -23.76 -2.14
C LYS A 114 -4.50 -23.18 -3.56
N ASN A 115 -5.41 -23.55 -4.46
CA ASN A 115 -5.40 -23.02 -5.83
C ASN A 115 -5.71 -21.52 -5.89
N ASN A 116 -6.37 -20.95 -4.86
CA ASN A 116 -6.65 -19.53 -4.73
C ASN A 116 -5.37 -18.69 -4.57
N TRP A 117 -4.28 -19.31 -4.14
CA TRP A 117 -2.98 -18.71 -3.85
C TRP A 117 -1.95 -19.06 -4.92
N THR A 118 -2.37 -19.11 -6.18
CA THR A 118 -1.47 -19.40 -7.31
C THR A 118 -1.33 -18.18 -8.20
N PHE A 119 -0.23 -18.13 -8.94
CA PHE A 119 -0.03 -17.14 -9.99
C PHE A 119 -1.19 -17.13 -11.01
N GLN A 120 -1.71 -18.31 -11.35
CA GLN A 120 -2.85 -18.44 -12.24
C GLN A 120 -4.11 -17.80 -11.63
N ALA A 121 -4.39 -18.05 -10.35
CA ALA A 121 -5.52 -17.43 -9.66
C ALA A 121 -5.41 -15.91 -9.59
N MET A 122 -4.20 -15.36 -9.40
CA MET A 122 -4.01 -13.91 -9.46
C MET A 122 -4.48 -13.31 -10.79
N ASN A 123 -4.42 -14.06 -11.89
CA ASN A 123 -4.82 -13.60 -13.22
C ASN A 123 -6.31 -13.73 -13.51
N ILE A 124 -6.98 -14.75 -12.96
CA ILE A 124 -8.34 -15.12 -13.39
C ILE A 124 -9.39 -15.02 -12.27
N ASP A 125 -8.98 -15.06 -11.01
CA ASP A 125 -9.91 -15.01 -9.89
C ASP A 125 -10.46 -13.60 -9.74
N ARG A 126 -11.80 -13.51 -9.71
CA ARG A 126 -12.52 -12.23 -9.60
C ARG A 126 -12.11 -11.42 -8.36
N ARG A 127 -11.76 -12.08 -7.25
CA ARG A 127 -11.38 -11.42 -5.98
C ARG A 127 -10.01 -10.78 -6.12
N TRP A 128 -9.04 -11.50 -6.71
CA TRP A 128 -7.73 -10.95 -7.05
C TRP A 128 -7.83 -9.77 -8.00
N ILE A 129 -8.66 -9.89 -9.04
CA ILE A 129 -8.91 -8.78 -9.98
C ILE A 129 -9.51 -7.59 -9.23
N LYS A 130 -10.50 -7.83 -8.37
CA LYS A 130 -11.16 -6.76 -7.62
C LYS A 130 -10.23 -6.06 -6.63
N ALA A 131 -9.45 -6.83 -5.86
CA ALA A 131 -8.41 -6.33 -4.98
C ALA A 131 -7.41 -5.44 -5.75
N ARG A 132 -6.99 -5.86 -6.94
CA ARG A 132 -6.09 -5.08 -7.80
C ARG A 132 -6.73 -3.77 -8.28
N GLU A 133 -8.00 -3.78 -8.68
CA GLU A 133 -8.72 -2.56 -9.09
C GLU A 133 -8.77 -1.53 -7.95
N LEU A 134 -9.13 -2.00 -6.75
CA LEU A 134 -9.19 -1.17 -5.54
C LEU A 134 -7.81 -0.62 -5.17
N ALA A 135 -6.76 -1.46 -5.24
CA ALA A 135 -5.39 -1.06 -4.99
C ALA A 135 -4.90 -0.01 -5.98
N ASN A 136 -5.23 -0.15 -7.28
CA ASN A 136 -4.92 0.86 -8.28
C ASN A 136 -5.59 2.20 -7.98
N GLU A 137 -6.85 2.19 -7.51
CA GLU A 137 -7.53 3.41 -7.12
C GLU A 137 -6.89 4.07 -5.89
N ALA A 138 -6.53 3.28 -4.88
CA ALA A 138 -5.80 3.77 -3.73
C ALA A 138 -4.45 4.40 -4.12
N CYS A 139 -3.71 3.77 -5.05
CA CYS A 139 -2.46 4.33 -5.58
C CYS A 139 -2.65 5.67 -6.28
N LYS A 140 -3.75 5.86 -7.04
CA LYS A 140 -4.05 7.15 -7.68
C LYS A 140 -4.29 8.24 -6.64
N LEU A 141 -5.10 7.96 -5.62
CA LEU A 141 -5.38 8.93 -4.56
C LEU A 141 -4.10 9.32 -3.81
N LEU A 142 -3.24 8.34 -3.51
CA LEU A 142 -1.95 8.56 -2.85
C LEU A 142 -0.94 9.32 -3.72
N ALA A 143 -1.06 9.22 -5.06
CA ALA A 143 -0.25 9.99 -6.00
C ALA A 143 -0.79 11.42 -6.23
N CYS A 144 -2.10 11.63 -6.15
CA CYS A 144 -2.72 12.96 -6.28
C CYS A 144 -2.30 13.91 -5.16
N VAL A 145 -2.00 13.40 -3.98
CA VAL A 145 -1.40 14.20 -2.88
C VAL A 145 -0.04 14.81 -3.28
N GLN A 146 0.67 14.22 -4.25
CA GLN A 146 1.97 14.70 -4.73
C GLN A 146 1.89 15.69 -5.91
N ARG A 147 0.68 15.97 -6.45
CA ARG A 147 0.50 16.78 -7.68
C ARG A 147 -0.23 18.11 -7.48
N LEU A 148 -0.52 18.51 -6.24
CA LEU A 148 -1.35 19.70 -5.99
C LEU A 148 -0.68 21.05 -6.29
N ASP A 149 0.60 21.10 -6.68
CA ASP A 149 1.29 22.34 -7.12
C ASP A 149 2.19 22.10 -8.35
N MET A 150 1.59 21.68 -9.46
CA MET A 150 2.12 21.93 -10.81
C MET A 150 1.11 22.74 -11.61
#